data_AF-A0A7S3HCN7-F1
#
_entry.id   AF-A0A7S3HCN7-F1
#
_cell.length_a   1.000
_cell.length_b   1.000
_cell.length_c   1.000
_cell.angle_alpha   90.00
_cell.angle_beta   90.00
_cell.angle_gamma   90.00
#
_symmetry.space_group_name_H-M   'P 1'
#
loop_
_entity.id
_entity.type
_entity.pdbx_description
1 polymer ?
#
loop_
_entity_poly.entity_id
_entity_poly.type
_entity_poly.pdbx_seq_one_letter_code
_entity_poly.pdbx_strand_id
1 'polypeptide(L)'
;GGSARSAIFSLWDQGGTPQNLFAGSGVDQQRFGGEGTGIKYLEDGAGWQVGENVTCMVIFGPSSGGAKYGAYYKMGNRGWIHMASVFVPGAVDFNGFYSFVEDFVRNGASAMETRKAVFGNAWTQDTGGTWNYVNGCRFGQSTA
;
A
#
# COMPACT_ATOMS: atom_id res chain seq x y z
N GLY A 1 23.90 8.52 7.01
CA GLY A 1 22.74 9.36 7.36
C GLY A 1 21.53 8.47 7.36
N GLY A 2 20.74 8.45 8.44
CA GLY A 2 19.63 7.52 8.58
C GLY A 2 18.70 7.61 7.37
N SER A 3 18.47 6.49 6.69
CA SER A 3 17.61 6.45 5.51
C SER A 3 16.23 6.96 5.89
N ALA A 4 15.71 7.87 5.07
CA ALA A 4 14.36 8.37 5.25
C ALA A 4 13.37 7.19 5.32
N ARG A 5 12.43 7.29 6.26
CA ARG A 5 11.41 6.27 6.49
C ARG A 5 10.19 6.63 5.67
N SER A 6 9.99 5.93 4.57
CA SER A 6 9.01 6.30 3.55
C SER A 6 7.68 5.57 3.74
N ALA A 7 6.62 6.13 3.16
CA ALA A 7 5.36 5.44 2.89
C ALA A 7 5.21 5.28 1.37
N ILE A 8 4.73 4.13 0.91
CA ILE A 8 4.57 3.83 -0.52
C ILE A 8 3.17 3.27 -0.81
N PHE A 9 2.58 3.72 -1.92
CA PHE A 9 1.38 3.16 -2.50
C PHE A 9 1.60 2.93 -4.00
N SER A 10 1.33 1.72 -4.48
CA SER A 10 1.58 1.32 -5.87
C SER A 10 0.38 0.57 -6.44
N LEU A 11 0.10 0.82 -7.72
CA LEU A 11 -0.91 0.10 -8.50
C LEU A 11 -0.31 -0.30 -9.83
N TRP A 12 -0.43 -1.57 -10.19
CA TRP A 12 -0.08 -2.06 -11.53
C TRP A 12 -1.03 -1.52 -12.59
N ASP A 13 -0.52 -1.45 -13.81
CA ASP A 13 -1.36 -1.32 -15.00
C ASP A 13 -2.24 -2.56 -15.13
N GLN A 14 -3.49 -2.35 -15.53
CA GLN A 14 -4.45 -3.44 -15.79
C GLN A 14 -4.97 -3.30 -17.22
N GLY A 15 -6.25 -2.94 -17.41
CA GLY A 15 -6.83 -2.69 -18.73
C GLY A 15 -6.32 -1.41 -19.42
N GLY A 16 -5.49 -0.63 -18.72
CA GLY A 16 -4.84 0.56 -19.26
C GLY A 16 -3.99 1.28 -18.22
N THR A 17 -3.44 2.44 -18.61
CA THR A 17 -2.60 3.27 -17.75
C THR A 17 -3.43 3.93 -16.64
N PRO A 18 -3.08 3.72 -15.35
CA PRO A 18 -3.66 4.44 -14.23
C PRO A 18 -3.57 5.96 -14.39
N GLN A 19 -4.64 6.64 -14.03
CA GLN A 19 -4.78 8.09 -14.07
C GLN A 19 -4.70 8.64 -12.65
N ASN A 20 -3.76 9.56 -12.43
CA ASN A 20 -3.67 10.27 -11.16
C ASN A 20 -4.89 11.19 -10.97
N LEU A 21 -5.58 11.05 -9.84
CA LEU A 21 -6.65 11.95 -9.44
C LEU A 21 -6.21 12.88 -8.30
N PHE A 22 -5.31 12.42 -7.45
CA PHE A 22 -4.76 13.18 -6.33
C PHE A 22 -3.41 12.60 -5.90
N ALA A 23 -2.47 13.48 -5.57
CA ALA A 23 -1.24 13.16 -4.84
C ALA A 23 -1.12 14.11 -3.65
N GLY A 24 -0.82 13.56 -2.47
CA GLY A 24 -0.62 14.33 -1.24
C GLY A 24 0.56 15.29 -1.34
N SER A 25 0.58 16.32 -0.48
CA SER A 25 1.73 17.21 -0.37
C SER A 25 2.96 16.41 0.06
N GLY A 26 4.11 16.58 -0.62
CA GLY A 26 5.33 15.82 -0.35
C GLY A 26 5.32 14.38 -0.88
N VAL A 27 4.29 13.98 -1.63
CA VAL A 27 4.20 12.66 -2.25
C VAL A 27 4.67 12.73 -3.70
N ASP A 28 5.76 12.01 -4.00
CA ASP A 28 6.29 11.89 -5.35
C ASP A 28 5.54 10.82 -6.15
N GLN A 29 4.93 11.23 -7.26
CA GLN A 29 4.27 10.33 -8.20
C GLN A 29 5.22 9.96 -9.34
N GLN A 30 5.35 8.67 -9.63
CA GLN A 30 6.18 8.17 -10.73
C GLN A 30 5.70 6.83 -11.26
N ARG A 31 6.17 6.46 -12.44
CA ARG A 31 5.94 5.14 -13.04
C ARG A 31 6.96 4.13 -12.52
N PHE A 32 6.59 2.85 -12.47
CA PHE A 32 7.51 1.75 -12.16
C PHE A 32 7.50 0.67 -13.24
N GLY A 33 8.53 -0.17 -13.23
CA GLY A 33 8.80 -1.25 -14.19
C GLY A 33 9.60 -2.39 -13.54
N GLY A 34 9.96 -3.42 -14.32
CA GLY A 34 10.84 -4.53 -13.92
C GLY A 34 10.11 -5.76 -13.39
N GLU A 35 9.05 -5.57 -12.59
CA GLU A 35 8.21 -6.62 -12.00
C GLU A 35 6.74 -6.43 -12.46
N GLY A 36 6.60 -6.06 -13.73
CA GLY A 36 5.39 -5.43 -14.27
C GLY A 36 5.51 -3.91 -14.28
N THR A 37 4.51 -3.23 -14.83
CA THR A 37 4.47 -1.76 -14.93
C THR A 37 3.29 -1.19 -14.17
N GLY A 38 3.42 0.06 -13.71
CA GLY A 38 2.37 0.70 -12.93
C GLY A 38 2.72 2.11 -12.47
N ILE A 39 1.89 2.64 -11.60
CA ILE A 39 2.08 3.94 -10.95
C ILE A 39 2.39 3.73 -9.46
N LYS A 40 3.33 4.50 -8.93
CA LYS A 40 3.63 4.54 -7.50
C LYS A 40 3.65 5.97 -6.98
N TYR A 41 3.34 6.07 -5.70
CA TYR A 41 3.32 7.27 -4.89
C TYR A 41 4.27 7.00 -3.72
N LEU A 42 5.27 7.85 -3.54
CA LEU A 42 6.28 7.69 -2.50
C LEU A 42 6.37 8.98 -1.70
N GLU A 43 6.06 8.92 -0.42
CA GLU A 43 6.34 10.00 0.52
C GLU A 43 7.66 9.66 1.22
N ASP A 44 8.75 10.28 0.76
CA ASP A 44 10.03 10.09 1.42
C ASP A 44 10.09 10.90 2.72
N GLY A 45 10.48 10.26 3.82
CA GLY A 45 10.49 10.90 5.12
C GLY A 45 9.13 11.02 5.80
N ALA A 46 8.17 10.12 5.49
CA ALA A 46 6.92 9.94 6.24
C ALA A 46 7.12 9.81 7.76
N GLY A 47 8.31 9.40 8.20
CA GLY A 47 8.79 9.67 9.57
C GLY A 47 8.24 8.73 10.65
N TRP A 48 7.66 7.60 10.25
CA TRP A 48 7.18 6.58 11.18
C TRP A 48 8.28 6.09 12.12
N GLN A 49 7.91 5.62 13.32
CA GLN A 49 8.86 5.14 14.33
C GLN A 49 8.70 3.64 14.61
N VAL A 50 9.81 2.96 14.94
CA VAL A 50 9.74 1.57 15.40
C VAL A 50 8.98 1.53 16.73
N GLY A 51 7.99 0.63 16.82
CA GLY A 51 7.09 0.52 17.97
C GLY A 51 5.87 1.44 17.90
N GLU A 52 5.78 2.33 16.91
CA GLU A 52 4.58 3.12 16.64
C GLU A 52 3.61 2.35 15.73
N ASN A 53 2.31 2.41 16.04
CA ASN A 53 1.29 1.83 15.18
C ASN A 53 1.14 2.66 13.90
N VAL A 54 1.35 2.03 12.74
CA VAL A 54 0.95 2.58 11.44
C VAL A 54 -0.34 1.90 11.03
N THR A 55 -1.38 2.68 10.75
CA THR A 55 -2.64 2.17 10.19
C THR A 55 -2.71 2.58 8.74
N CYS A 56 -2.86 1.59 7.85
CA CYS A 56 -3.06 1.82 6.42
C CYS A 56 -4.50 1.49 6.04
N MET A 57 -5.05 2.24 5.10
CA MET A 57 -6.39 2.02 4.55
C MET A 57 -6.36 2.24 3.05
N VAL A 58 -6.92 1.28 2.31
CA VAL A 58 -7.16 1.40 0.87
C VAL A 58 -8.66 1.34 0.65
N ILE A 59 -9.17 2.34 -0.06
CA ILE A 59 -10.58 2.41 -0.48
C ILE A 59 -10.63 2.01 -1.95
N PHE A 60 -11.56 1.13 -2.28
CA PHE A 60 -11.86 0.73 -3.65
C PHE A 60 -13.30 1.12 -4.00
N GLY A 61 -13.47 1.77 -5.14
CA GLY A 61 -14.78 2.17 -5.67
C GLY A 61 -14.89 1.79 -7.14
N PRO A 62 -15.73 0.80 -7.50
CA PRO A 62 -16.05 0.50 -8.89
C PRO A 62 -16.52 1.75 -9.64
N SER A 63 -16.14 1.86 -10.90
CA SER A 63 -16.53 2.97 -11.78
C SER A 63 -16.71 2.46 -13.21
N SER A 64 -17.43 3.19 -14.05
CA SER A 64 -17.55 2.80 -15.46
C SER A 64 -16.17 2.66 -16.10
N GLY A 65 -15.87 1.47 -16.63
CA GLY A 65 -14.61 1.15 -17.31
C GLY A 65 -13.40 0.91 -16.39
N GLY A 66 -13.57 0.77 -15.07
CA GLY A 66 -12.47 0.47 -14.14
C GLY A 66 -12.83 0.70 -12.68
N ALA A 67 -11.88 1.20 -11.89
CA ALA A 67 -12.12 1.53 -10.49
C ALA A 67 -11.28 2.69 -10.00
N LYS A 68 -11.75 3.35 -8.95
CA LYS A 68 -11.00 4.37 -8.21
C LYS A 68 -10.43 3.74 -6.94
N TYR A 69 -9.17 4.05 -6.68
CA TYR A 69 -8.46 3.67 -5.47
C TYR A 69 -8.11 4.93 -4.69
N GLY A 70 -8.28 4.89 -3.37
CA GLY A 70 -7.79 5.92 -2.45
C GLY A 70 -6.88 5.28 -1.41
N ALA A 71 -5.70 5.87 -1.18
CA ALA A 71 -4.73 5.39 -0.21
C ALA A 71 -4.58 6.39 0.94
N TYR A 72 -4.73 5.89 2.16
CA TYR A 72 -4.63 6.67 3.38
C TYR A 72 -3.77 5.94 4.40
N TYR A 73 -3.07 6.69 5.23
CA TYR A 73 -2.38 6.12 6.37
C TYR A 73 -2.39 7.10 7.56
N LYS A 74 -2.14 6.58 8.76
CA LYS A 74 -1.91 7.40 9.96
C LYS A 74 -0.92 6.70 10.87
N MET A 75 -0.33 7.48 11.77
CA MET A 75 0.64 7.02 12.75
C MET A 75 0.14 7.34 14.16
N GLY A 76 0.00 6.33 14.99
CA GLY A 76 -0.59 6.45 16.32
C GLY A 76 -1.98 7.12 16.28
N ASN A 77 -2.13 8.18 17.06
CA ASN A 77 -3.37 8.97 17.16
C ASN A 77 -3.38 10.21 16.26
N ARG A 78 -2.42 10.34 15.34
CA ARG A 78 -2.39 11.45 14.37
C ARG A 78 -3.56 11.36 13.39
N GLY A 79 -3.87 12.47 12.74
CA GLY A 79 -4.87 12.53 11.68
C GLY A 79 -4.52 11.63 10.49
N TRP A 80 -5.53 11.25 9.73
CA TRP A 80 -5.33 10.53 8.47
C TRP A 80 -4.62 11.42 7.45
N ILE A 81 -3.60 10.86 6.82
CA ILE A 81 -2.92 11.42 5.66
C ILE A 81 -3.57 10.79 4.43
N HIS A 82 -4.15 11.62 3.56
CA HIS A 82 -4.56 11.21 2.22
C HIS A 82 -3.33 11.23 1.32
N MET A 83 -2.87 10.05 0.92
CA MET A 83 -1.63 9.92 0.17
C MET A 83 -1.88 10.04 -1.34
N ALA A 84 -2.90 9.34 -1.85
CA ALA A 84 -3.19 9.31 -3.28
C ALA A 84 -4.64 8.95 -3.58
N SER A 85 -5.14 9.40 -4.73
CA SER A 85 -6.31 8.83 -5.40
C SER A 85 -6.00 8.56 -6.87
N VAL A 86 -6.43 7.41 -7.38
CA VAL A 86 -6.06 6.92 -8.71
C VAL A 86 -7.26 6.26 -9.37
N PHE A 87 -7.49 6.52 -10.65
CA PHE A 87 -8.38 5.70 -11.47
C PHE A 87 -7.57 4.68 -12.25
N VAL A 88 -7.95 3.40 -12.20
CA VAL A 88 -7.29 2.32 -12.95
C VAL A 88 -8.28 1.77 -13.98
N PRO A 89 -8.02 1.96 -15.28
CA PRO A 89 -8.85 1.38 -16.33
C PRO A 89 -8.84 -0.15 -16.29
N GLY A 90 -10.01 -0.76 -16.48
CA GLY A 90 -10.18 -2.21 -16.46
C GLY A 90 -9.86 -2.88 -15.12
N ALA A 91 -9.82 -2.11 -14.03
CA ALA A 91 -9.61 -2.67 -12.71
C ALA A 91 -10.69 -3.67 -12.32
N VAL A 92 -10.27 -4.78 -11.75
CA VAL A 92 -11.13 -5.80 -11.14
C VAL A 92 -11.26 -5.59 -9.63
N ASP A 93 -12.31 -6.18 -9.05
CA ASP A 93 -12.55 -6.17 -7.61
C ASP A 93 -11.40 -6.80 -6.81
N PHE A 94 -11.29 -6.40 -5.54
CA PHE A 94 -10.36 -7.05 -4.62
C PHE A 94 -10.68 -8.54 -4.48
N ASN A 95 -9.70 -9.38 -4.84
CA ASN A 95 -9.78 -10.82 -4.64
C ASN A 95 -9.10 -11.29 -3.34
N GLY A 96 -8.53 -10.36 -2.57
CA GLY A 96 -7.87 -10.62 -1.30
C GLY A 96 -7.04 -9.43 -0.81
N PHE A 97 -6.46 -9.59 0.38
CA PHE A 97 -5.52 -8.67 0.98
C PHE A 97 -4.49 -9.46 1.80
N TYR A 98 -3.28 -8.92 1.91
CA TYR A 98 -2.19 -9.55 2.65
C TYR A 98 -1.21 -8.48 3.15
N SER A 99 -0.27 -8.91 3.99
CA SER A 99 0.86 -8.11 4.43
C SER A 99 2.11 -8.97 4.36
N PHE A 100 3.25 -8.36 4.07
CA PHE A 100 4.52 -9.06 3.93
C PHE A 100 5.67 -8.22 4.50
N VAL A 101 6.78 -8.89 4.77
CA VAL A 101 8.05 -8.28 5.15
C VAL A 101 9.06 -8.69 4.08
N GLU A 102 9.74 -7.71 3.50
CA GLU A 102 10.70 -7.93 2.42
C GLU A 102 12.03 -7.25 2.75
N ASP A 103 13.13 -7.90 2.36
CA ASP A 103 14.44 -7.26 2.27
C ASP A 103 14.78 -6.97 0.80
N PHE A 104 14.75 -5.70 0.41
CA PHE A 104 14.94 -5.27 -0.98
C PHE A 104 16.40 -4.91 -1.30
N VAL A 105 17.32 -5.06 -0.34
CA VAL A 105 18.76 -4.78 -0.52
C VAL A 105 19.41 -5.91 -1.33
N ARG A 106 19.78 -5.62 -2.58
CA ARG A 106 20.26 -6.64 -3.53
C ARG A 106 21.74 -7.02 -3.40
N ASN A 107 22.51 -6.34 -2.55
CA ASN A 107 23.94 -6.62 -2.37
C ASN A 107 24.22 -7.69 -1.28
N GLY A 108 23.16 -8.27 -0.69
CA GLY A 108 23.26 -9.30 0.34
C GLY A 108 23.71 -8.81 1.73
N ALA A 109 23.98 -7.52 1.91
CA ALA A 109 24.53 -6.99 3.17
C ALA A 109 23.59 -7.19 4.37
N SER A 110 22.28 -7.15 4.15
CA SER A 110 21.27 -7.32 5.21
C SER A 110 20.65 -8.72 5.25
N ALA A 111 21.14 -9.68 4.46
CA ALA A 111 20.55 -11.02 4.37
C ALA A 111 20.55 -11.79 5.71
N MET A 112 21.49 -11.47 6.60
CA MET A 112 21.60 -12.06 7.94
C MET A 112 20.89 -11.24 9.03
N GLU A 113 20.30 -10.10 8.68
CA GLU A 113 19.59 -9.23 9.62
C GLU A 113 18.14 -9.67 9.75
N THR A 114 17.66 -9.83 10.98
CA THR A 114 16.25 -10.15 11.22
C THR A 114 15.38 -8.90 11.06
N ARG A 115 14.43 -8.94 10.14
CA ARG A 115 13.35 -7.95 10.01
C ARG A 115 12.05 -8.53 10.54
N LYS A 116 11.31 -7.76 11.35
CA LYS A 116 10.05 -8.21 11.96
C LYS A 116 9.03 -7.08 11.98
N ALA A 117 7.78 -7.42 11.70
CA ALA A 117 6.62 -6.57 11.87
C ALA A 117 5.50 -7.35 12.59
N VAL A 118 4.59 -6.62 13.25
CA VAL A 118 3.38 -7.19 13.85
C VAL A 118 2.20 -6.63 13.08
N PHE A 119 1.37 -7.52 12.53
CA PHE A 119 0.16 -7.17 11.80
C PHE A 119 -1.06 -7.61 12.60
N GLY A 120 -2.07 -6.76 12.69
CA GLY A 120 -3.28 -7.06 13.45
C GLY A 120 -4.32 -5.96 13.36
N ASN A 121 -5.45 -6.18 14.03
CA ASN A 121 -6.63 -5.30 13.98
C ASN A 121 -7.04 -4.96 12.54
N ALA A 122 -7.07 -5.98 11.68
CA ALA A 122 -7.45 -5.82 10.29
C ALA A 122 -8.97 -5.90 10.15
N TRP A 123 -9.50 -5.03 9.30
CA TRP A 123 -10.93 -4.89 9.02
C TRP A 123 -11.14 -4.74 7.52
N THR A 124 -12.23 -5.29 7.01
CA THR A 124 -12.72 -5.02 5.66
C THR A 124 -14.10 -4.40 5.75
N GLN A 125 -14.42 -3.50 4.82
CA GLN A 125 -15.78 -3.00 4.65
C GLN A 125 -16.34 -3.57 3.35
N ASP A 126 -17.53 -4.17 3.40
CA ASP A 126 -18.22 -4.61 2.19
C ASP A 126 -18.90 -3.44 1.47
N THR A 127 -19.46 -3.71 0.29
CA THR A 127 -20.17 -2.71 -0.53
C THR A 127 -21.48 -2.23 0.11
N GLY A 128 -22.01 -2.95 1.10
CA GLY A 128 -23.15 -2.54 1.92
C GLY A 128 -22.75 -1.64 3.10
N GLY A 129 -21.45 -1.42 3.32
CA GLY A 129 -20.92 -0.59 4.40
C GLY A 129 -20.67 -1.36 5.71
N THR A 130 -20.82 -2.69 5.72
CA THR A 130 -20.61 -3.50 6.92
C THR A 130 -19.13 -3.73 7.16
N TRP A 131 -18.67 -3.41 8.37
CA TRP A 131 -17.31 -3.69 8.81
C TRP A 131 -17.19 -5.12 9.34
N ASN A 132 -16.27 -5.87 8.76
CA ASN A 132 -15.98 -7.25 9.11
C ASN A 132 -14.59 -7.34 9.72
N TYR A 133 -14.49 -7.90 10.92
CA TYR A 133 -13.20 -8.17 11.57
C TYR A 133 -12.52 -9.36 10.91
N VAL A 134 -11.23 -9.22 10.60
CA VAL A 134 -10.42 -10.31 10.05
C VAL A 134 -9.93 -11.19 11.19
N ASN A 135 -10.52 -12.38 11.33
CA ASN A 135 -10.30 -13.29 12.46
C ASN A 135 -9.38 -14.47 12.16
N GLY A 136 -8.71 -14.49 11.01
CA GLY A 136 -7.78 -15.55 10.61
C GLY A 136 -6.72 -15.05 9.64
N CYS A 137 -5.60 -15.77 9.58
CA CYS A 137 -4.52 -15.50 8.63
C CYS A 137 -3.89 -16.80 8.15
N ARG A 138 -3.33 -16.79 6.94
CA ARG A 138 -2.48 -17.86 6.43
C ARG A 138 -1.08 -17.29 6.20
N PHE A 139 -0.07 -17.96 6.76
CA PHE A 139 1.32 -17.64 6.49
C PHE A 139 1.78 -18.36 5.22
N GLY A 140 2.53 -17.66 4.39
CA GLY A 140 3.14 -18.16 3.17
C GLY A 140 4.40 -17.35 2.87
N GLN A 141 5.17 -17.84 1.90
CA GLN A 141 6.32 -17.14 1.34
C GLN A 141 6.17 -17.07 -0.17
N SER A 142 6.83 -16.08 -0.78
CA SER A 142 6.93 -16.07 -2.24
C SER A 142 7.71 -17.30 -2.71
N THR A 143 7.11 -18.09 -3.60
CA THR A 143 7.79 -19.16 -4.32
C THR A 143 8.20 -18.58 -5.67
N ALA A 144 9.29 -17.82 -5.69
CA ALA A 144 9.94 -17.43 -6.93
C ALA A 144 10.64 -18.65 -7.55
#